data_AF-U2R143-F1
#
_entry.id   AF-U2R143-F1
#
_cell.length_a   1.000
_cell.length_b   1.000
_cell.length_c   1.000
_cell.angle_alpha   90.00
_cell.angle_beta   90.00
_cell.angle_gamma   90.00
#
_symmetry.space_group_name_H-M   'P 1'
#
loop_
_entity.id
_entity.type
_entity.pdbx_description
1 polymer ?
#
loop_
_entity_poly.entity_id
_entity_poly.type
_entity_poly.pdbx_seq_one_letter_code
_entity_poly.pdbx_strand_id
1 'polypeptide(L)'
;MEKITEVQKMQPMYVSIQQKETGNRIKSLLKQNGYTVKDIQGAMGFENPQAVYKWLSGRSLPSIDNFIILSRLLHTSIEDILVIDGDIVRLWSCYLIFYKNQPFFEKYSPIVNNTFLYKPAV
;
A
#
# COMPACT_ATOMS: atom_id res chain seq x y z
N MET A 1 6.93 12.29 -44.50
CA MET A 1 6.16 11.46 -43.55
C MET A 1 7.12 10.49 -42.88
N GLU A 2 7.83 10.94 -41.85
CA GLU A 2 8.68 10.05 -41.03
C GLU A 2 9.01 10.74 -39.68
N LYS A 3 7.99 11.04 -38.89
CA LYS A 3 8.13 11.58 -37.53
C LYS A 3 7.12 10.94 -36.57
N ILE A 4 6.98 9.62 -36.59
CA ILE A 4 6.20 8.88 -35.57
C ILE A 4 6.83 7.50 -35.30
N THR A 5 8.13 7.43 -34.99
CA THR A 5 8.67 6.16 -34.46
C THR A 5 9.90 6.34 -33.58
N GLU A 6 9.84 7.24 -32.60
CA GLU A 6 10.75 7.15 -31.46
C GLU A 6 9.95 7.37 -30.18
N VAL A 7 9.11 6.40 -29.87
CA VAL A 7 8.59 6.24 -28.52
C VAL A 7 9.83 6.01 -27.65
N GLN A 8 10.21 7.01 -26.85
CA GLN A 8 11.26 6.88 -25.84
C GLN A 8 11.09 5.51 -25.17
N LYS A 9 12.06 4.60 -25.36
CA LYS A 9 12.04 3.27 -24.74
C LYS A 9 12.02 3.48 -23.22
N MET A 10 10.84 3.39 -22.61
CA MET A 10 10.71 3.38 -21.16
C MET A 10 11.52 2.19 -20.65
N GLN A 11 12.51 2.46 -19.80
CA GLN A 11 13.20 1.38 -19.13
C GLN A 11 12.23 0.72 -18.13
N PRO A 12 12.17 -0.62 -18.06
CA PRO A 12 11.31 -1.30 -17.11
C PRO A 12 11.79 -1.00 -15.69
N MET A 13 10.90 -0.47 -14.85
CA MET A 13 11.15 -0.36 -13.42
C MET A 13 10.91 -1.73 -12.78
N TYR A 14 11.91 -2.28 -12.11
CA TYR A 14 11.76 -3.54 -11.40
C TYR A 14 11.29 -3.28 -9.98
N VAL A 15 10.22 -3.97 -9.57
CA VAL A 15 9.62 -3.87 -8.24
C VAL A 15 9.58 -5.26 -7.66
N SER A 16 10.16 -5.45 -6.47
CA SER A 16 10.12 -6.73 -5.77
C SER A 16 9.24 -6.60 -4.53
N ILE A 17 8.20 -7.43 -4.43
CA ILE A 17 7.38 -7.49 -3.21
C ILE A 17 7.95 -8.56 -2.28
N GLN A 18 8.32 -8.15 -1.07
CA GLN A 18 8.73 -9.07 -0.02
C GLN A 18 7.51 -9.78 0.56
N GLN A 19 7.20 -10.97 0.06
CA GLN A 19 6.00 -11.72 0.48
C GLN A 19 6.00 -12.03 1.98
N LYS A 20 7.16 -12.40 2.53
CA LYS A 20 7.28 -12.72 3.95
C LYS A 20 6.99 -11.52 4.83
N GLU A 21 7.59 -10.38 4.51
CA GLU A 21 7.40 -9.15 5.26
C GLU A 21 6.01 -8.55 5.06
N THR A 22 5.45 -8.66 3.86
CA THR A 22 4.03 -8.33 3.61
C THR A 22 3.11 -9.18 4.49
N GLY A 23 3.37 -10.49 4.62
CA GLY A 23 2.63 -11.38 5.51
C GLY A 23 2.73 -10.96 6.99
N ASN A 24 3.93 -10.60 7.45
CA ASN A 24 4.16 -10.06 8.80
C ASN A 24 3.43 -8.73 9.00
N ARG A 25 3.44 -7.85 8.01
CA ARG A 25 2.77 -6.54 8.03
C ARG A 25 1.25 -6.71 8.14
N ILE A 26 0.65 -7.58 7.33
CA ILE A 26 -0.76 -7.94 7.43
C ILE A 26 -1.06 -8.46 8.85
N LYS A 27 -0.27 -9.40 9.37
CA LYS A 27 -0.47 -9.96 10.72
C LYS A 27 -0.48 -8.88 11.80
N SER A 28 0.44 -7.93 11.73
CA SER A 28 0.51 -6.79 12.65
C SER A 28 -0.70 -5.87 12.52
N LEU A 29 -1.13 -5.54 11.30
CA LEU A 29 -2.30 -4.71 11.05
C LEU A 29 -3.60 -5.37 11.55
N LEU A 30 -3.76 -6.68 11.35
CA LEU A 30 -4.89 -7.43 11.90
C LEU A 30 -4.94 -7.29 13.42
N LYS A 31 -3.81 -7.50 14.10
CA LYS A 31 -3.72 -7.39 15.56
C LYS A 31 -4.00 -5.96 16.05
N GLN A 32 -3.47 -4.95 15.36
CA GLN A 32 -3.65 -3.53 15.71
C GLN A 32 -5.12 -3.10 15.59
N ASN A 33 -5.84 -3.62 14.61
CA ASN A 33 -7.26 -3.31 14.38
C ASN A 33 -8.21 -4.30 15.11
N GLY A 34 -7.68 -5.20 15.94
CA GLY A 34 -8.50 -6.16 16.69
C GLY A 34 -9.15 -7.27 15.86
N TYR A 35 -8.69 -7.52 14.64
CA TYR A 35 -9.22 -8.56 13.77
C TYR A 35 -8.53 -9.92 13.99
N THR A 36 -9.34 -10.97 14.00
CA THR A 36 -8.90 -12.36 13.96
C THR A 36 -8.88 -12.89 12.53
N VAL A 37 -8.22 -14.04 12.33
CA VAL A 37 -8.25 -14.74 11.02
C VAL A 37 -9.68 -15.13 10.61
N LYS A 38 -10.55 -15.44 11.57
CA LYS A 38 -11.95 -15.79 11.30
C LYS A 38 -12.75 -14.57 10.80
N ASP A 39 -12.47 -13.38 11.32
CA ASP A 39 -13.14 -12.16 10.87
C ASP A 39 -12.78 -11.86 9.41
N ILE A 40 -11.50 -12.01 9.05
CA ILE A 40 -11.04 -11.84 7.67
C ILE A 40 -11.64 -12.90 6.75
N GLN A 41 -11.67 -14.17 7.19
CA GLN A 41 -12.34 -15.24 6.45
C GLN A 41 -13.81 -14.90 6.18
N GLY A 42 -14.54 -14.46 7.20
CA GLY A 42 -15.96 -14.10 7.10
C GLY A 42 -16.20 -12.92 6.17
N ALA A 43 -15.39 -11.86 6.29
CA ALA A 43 -15.48 -10.68 5.44
C ALA A 43 -15.19 -10.98 3.95
N MET A 44 -14.35 -11.98 3.68
CA MET A 44 -14.02 -12.43 2.33
C MET A 44 -14.96 -13.53 1.79
N GLY A 45 -15.88 -14.04 2.62
CA GLY A 45 -16.78 -15.12 2.23
C GLY A 45 -16.06 -16.45 1.94
N PHE A 46 -14.86 -16.66 2.51
CA PHE A 46 -14.14 -17.90 2.29
C PHE A 46 -14.76 -19.05 3.08
N GLU A 47 -14.90 -20.21 2.44
CA GLU A 47 -15.32 -21.44 3.11
C GLU A 47 -14.34 -21.84 4.23
N ASN A 48 -13.05 -21.57 4.06
CA ASN A 48 -12.01 -21.91 5.04
C ASN A 48 -10.95 -20.79 5.17
N PRO A 49 -10.22 -20.71 6.31
CA PRO A 49 -9.24 -19.65 6.57
C PRO A 49 -7.88 -19.90 5.92
N GLN A 50 -7.72 -20.95 5.11
CA GLN A 50 -6.40 -21.42 4.68
C GLN A 50 -5.65 -20.40 3.81
N ALA A 51 -6.39 -19.65 2.98
CA ALA A 51 -5.82 -18.56 2.18
C ALA A 51 -5.17 -17.51 3.09
N VAL A 52 -5.89 -17.09 4.14
CA VAL A 52 -5.40 -16.12 5.11
C VAL A 52 -4.12 -16.61 5.79
N TYR A 53 -4.08 -17.87 6.25
CA TYR A 53 -2.86 -18.43 6.85
C TYR A 53 -1.67 -18.50 5.88
N LYS A 54 -1.90 -18.75 4.58
CA LYS A 54 -0.82 -18.70 3.58
C LYS A 54 -0.26 -17.29 3.44
N TRP A 55 -1.10 -16.25 3.46
CA TRP A 55 -0.67 -14.86 3.44
C TRP A 55 0.15 -14.50 4.68
N LEU A 56 -0.37 -14.79 5.87
CA LEU A 56 0.31 -14.47 7.12
C LEU A 56 1.64 -15.20 7.29
N SER A 57 1.78 -16.39 6.70
CA SER A 57 3.05 -17.14 6.71
C SER A 57 4.04 -16.69 5.63
N GLY A 58 3.60 -15.86 4.66
CA GLY A 58 4.42 -15.42 3.53
C GLY A 58 4.56 -16.47 2.42
N ARG A 59 3.70 -17.51 2.41
CA ARG A 59 3.72 -18.57 1.37
C ARG A 59 3.04 -18.16 0.07
N SER A 60 2.18 -17.14 0.13
CA SER A 60 1.55 -16.53 -1.04
C SER A 60 1.12 -15.11 -0.69
N LEU A 61 0.90 -14.27 -1.70
CA LEU A 61 0.25 -12.98 -1.52
C LEU A 61 -1.28 -13.10 -1.61
N PRO A 62 -2.04 -12.21 -0.96
CA PRO A 62 -3.42 -11.94 -1.34
C PRO A 62 -3.53 -11.57 -2.84
N SER A 63 -4.65 -11.91 -3.48
CA SER A 63 -4.97 -11.35 -4.78
C SER A 63 -5.24 -9.85 -4.67
N ILE A 64 -5.27 -9.13 -5.79
CA ILE A 64 -5.59 -7.70 -5.83
C ILE A 64 -6.96 -7.43 -5.20
N ASP A 65 -7.98 -8.24 -5.52
CA ASP A 65 -9.32 -8.11 -4.91
C ASP A 65 -9.28 -8.28 -3.38
N ASN A 66 -8.52 -9.26 -2.90
CA ASN A 66 -8.35 -9.50 -1.47
C ASN A 66 -7.57 -8.37 -0.80
N PHE A 67 -6.59 -7.76 -1.48
CA PHE A 67 -5.92 -6.55 -1.00
C PHE A 67 -6.87 -5.36 -0.91
N ILE A 68 -7.75 -5.17 -1.90
CA ILE A 68 -8.77 -4.13 -1.84
C ILE A 68 -9.67 -4.35 -0.61
N ILE A 69 -10.16 -5.58 -0.38
CA ILE A 69 -10.97 -5.90 0.81
C ILE A 69 -10.18 -5.61 2.11
N LEU A 70 -8.94 -6.10 2.20
CA LEU A 70 -8.06 -5.85 3.35
C LEU A 70 -7.85 -4.35 3.58
N SER A 71 -7.66 -3.56 2.52
CA SER A 71 -7.46 -2.12 2.63
C SER A 71 -8.64 -1.42 3.30
N ARG A 72 -9.87 -1.88 3.00
CA ARG A 72 -11.10 -1.31 3.55
C ARG A 72 -11.33 -1.76 4.98
N LEU A 73 -11.03 -3.02 5.30
CA LEU A 73 -11.13 -3.55 6.66
C LEU A 73 -10.10 -2.90 7.60
N LEU A 74 -8.87 -2.70 7.12
CA LEU A 74 -7.75 -2.23 7.93
C LEU A 74 -7.55 -0.73 7.88
N HIS A 75 -8.40 0.01 7.16
CA HIS A 75 -8.27 1.45 6.92
C HIS A 75 -6.85 1.86 6.49
N THR A 76 -6.20 1.01 5.69
CA THR A 76 -4.79 1.14 5.29
C THR A 76 -4.70 0.96 3.78
N SER A 77 -3.95 1.83 3.08
CA SER A 77 -3.77 1.72 1.63
C SER A 77 -3.09 0.39 1.26
N ILE A 78 -3.25 -0.08 0.01
CA ILE A 78 -2.58 -1.32 -0.43
C ILE A 78 -1.06 -1.12 -0.41
N GLU A 79 -0.61 0.07 -0.76
CA GLU A 79 0.77 0.50 -0.78
C GLU A 79 1.40 0.41 0.62
N ASP A 80 0.67 0.77 1.67
CA ASP A 80 1.14 0.71 3.07
C ASP A 80 1.00 -0.68 3.71
N ILE A 81 0.25 -1.59 3.06
CA ILE A 81 0.18 -3.01 3.39
C ILE A 81 1.37 -3.76 2.77
N LEU A 82 1.73 -3.44 1.52
CA LEU A 82 2.79 -4.09 0.77
C LEU A 82 4.18 -3.69 1.28
N VAL A 83 5.05 -4.67 1.48
CA VAL A 83 6.47 -4.42 1.72
C VAL A 83 7.22 -4.60 0.40
N ILE A 84 7.76 -3.50 -0.12
CA ILE A 84 8.40 -3.43 -1.44
C ILE A 84 9.90 -3.19 -1.28
N ASP A 85 10.70 -4.07 -1.87
CA ASP A 85 12.12 -3.85 -2.15
C ASP A 85 12.27 -3.17 -3.52
N GLY A 86 12.93 -2.01 -3.55
CA GLY A 86 13.36 -1.37 -4.79
C GLY A 86 13.14 0.14 -4.86
N ASP A 87 13.38 0.68 -6.07
CA ASP A 87 13.49 2.12 -6.36
C ASP A 87 12.22 2.94 -6.07
N ILE A 88 11.04 2.33 -5.92
CA ILE A 88 9.79 3.04 -5.58
C ILE A 88 9.89 3.80 -4.25
N VAL A 89 10.46 3.19 -3.22
CA VAL A 89 10.64 3.85 -1.91
C VAL A 89 11.55 5.07 -2.05
N ARG A 90 12.56 4.98 -2.93
CA ARG A 90 13.47 6.08 -3.24
C ARG A 90 12.76 7.21 -4.00
N LEU A 91 11.88 6.88 -4.94
CA LEU A 91 11.10 7.86 -5.70
C LEU A 91 10.08 8.61 -4.82
N TRP A 92 9.38 7.93 -3.91
CA TRP A 92 8.49 8.58 -2.95
C TRP A 92 9.26 9.49 -1.98
N SER A 93 10.42 9.04 -1.50
CA SER A 93 11.29 9.86 -0.66
C SER A 93 11.76 11.12 -1.41
N CYS A 94 12.22 10.98 -2.66
CA CYS A 94 12.61 12.10 -3.50
C CYS A 94 11.43 13.03 -3.82
N TYR A 95 10.25 12.49 -4.12
CA TYR A 95 9.02 13.24 -4.37
C TYR A 95 8.64 14.07 -3.14
N LEU A 96 8.55 13.46 -1.95
CA LEU A 96 8.23 14.17 -0.71
C LEU A 96 9.27 15.26 -0.38
N ILE A 97 10.56 14.98 -0.58
CA ILE A 97 11.62 15.98 -0.40
C ILE A 97 11.45 17.13 -1.40
N PHE A 98 11.18 16.85 -2.67
CA PHE A 98 11.02 17.88 -3.69
C PHE A 98 9.79 18.76 -3.43
N TYR A 99 8.66 18.17 -3.06
CA TYR A 99 7.42 18.91 -2.77
C TYR A 99 7.49 19.72 -1.47
N LYS A 100 8.19 19.22 -0.44
CA LYS A 100 8.40 19.98 0.81
C LYS A 100 9.32 21.18 0.65
N ASN A 101 10.13 21.23 -0.40
CA ASN A 101 11.08 22.33 -0.66
C ASN A 101 10.60 23.32 -1.74
N GLN A 102 9.32 23.27 -2.16
CA GLN A 102 8.73 24.26 -3.06
C GLN A 102 8.19 25.48 -2.28
N PRO A 103 8.51 26.73 -2.68
CA PRO A 103 8.00 27.94 -2.03
C PRO A 103 6.47 28.12 -2.14
N PHE A 104 5.81 27.32 -2.98
CA PHE A 104 4.35 27.30 -3.14
C PHE A 104 3.60 26.87 -1.87
N PHE A 105 4.20 26.04 -1.00
CA PHE A 105 3.52 25.46 0.16
C PHE A 105 3.41 26.41 1.38
N GLU A 106 4.30 27.40 1.52
CA GLU A 106 4.22 28.39 2.61
C GLU A 106 2.95 29.24 2.51
N LYS A 107 2.43 29.47 1.30
CA LYS A 107 1.31 30.38 1.05
C LYS A 107 -0.07 29.80 1.40
N TYR A 108 -0.22 28.47 1.48
CA TYR A 108 -1.51 27.78 1.68
C TYR A 108 -1.58 26.89 2.92
N SER A 109 -0.58 26.97 3.82
CA SER A 109 -0.51 26.21 5.09
C SER A 109 -1.85 26.12 5.88
N PRO A 110 -2.71 27.15 5.96
CA PRO A 110 -3.97 27.03 6.71
C PRO A 110 -5.05 26.17 6.05
N ILE A 111 -5.01 25.97 4.72
CA ILE A 111 -6.09 25.32 3.97
C ILE A 111 -5.86 23.81 3.85
N VAL A 112 -4.59 23.37 3.72
CA VAL A 112 -4.25 21.94 3.63
C VAL A 112 -4.40 21.19 4.97
N ASN A 113 -4.25 21.89 6.09
CA ASN A 113 -4.38 21.30 7.42
C ASN A 113 -5.82 20.89 7.79
N ASN A 114 -6.84 21.36 7.05
CA ASN A 114 -8.24 21.03 7.35
C ASN A 114 -8.83 19.91 6.46
N THR A 115 -8.09 19.43 5.45
CA THR A 115 -8.59 18.38 4.53
C THR A 115 -7.93 17.02 4.76
N PHE A 116 -6.73 16.98 5.37
CA PHE A 116 -5.98 15.74 5.63
C PHE A 116 -5.90 15.32 7.10
N LEU A 117 -6.57 16.05 8.01
CA LEU A 117 -6.76 15.62 9.39
C LEU A 117 -8.08 14.86 9.55
N TYR A 118 -8.18 13.65 8.96
CA TYR A 118 -8.93 12.61 9.65
C TYR A 118 -7.97 11.94 10.63
N LYS A 119 -8.00 12.43 11.88
CA LYS A 119 -7.27 11.87 13.01
C LYS A 119 -7.61 10.37 13.17
N PRO A 120 -6.65 9.53 13.59
CA PRO A 120 -6.99 8.19 14.07
C PRO A 120 -7.87 8.33 15.31
N ALA A 121 -9.06 7.74 15.26
CA ALA A 121 -9.87 7.58 16.47
C ALA A 121 -9.19 6.54 17.37
N VAL A 122 -9.14 6.89 18.65
CA VAL A 122 -8.70 6.09 19.79
C VAL A 122 -9.42 4.74 19.82
#